data_AF-A0A8T0W2Y8-F1
#
_entry.id   AF-A0A8T0W2Y8-F1
#
_cell.length_a   1.000
_cell.length_b   1.000
_cell.length_c   1.000
_cell.angle_alpha   90.00
_cell.angle_beta   90.00
_cell.angle_gamma   90.00
#
_symmetry.space_group_name_H-M   'P 1'
#
loop_
_entity.id
_entity.type
_entity.pdbx_description
1 polymer ?
#
loop_
_entity_poly.entity_id
_entity_poly.type
_entity_poly.pdbx_seq_one_letter_code
_entity_poly.pdbx_strand_id
1 'polypeptide(L)'
;MLASARGFWARHRRKILVSLGVAGAGYAAYRLYDAHRAQLLRVEQLRAREEQAADDLVKNQLQEHFEKVQSICDTTTLPLAMHQLCENITSQLDISKLTDKLRQGKAESRALTPKEKYDTWEEIKIKSFTKTVSSMWAMTLLSLYTRVQVTILGRHLYLDFARATHGAQLQEESDTFSENGHKSFLTTADYLPTGKINAYIMHMQHAATEVLKEKQLKDLMSTDEVLQTVLQILDLFMNLCEDNSWIKYLVPDDASVQAQLMAVSTSGFDDSSLLNDFRKLEQLMAETRVVLAREDNFLV
;
A
#
# COMPACT_ATOMS: atom_id res chain seq x y z
N MET A 1 79.94 41.41 -21.20
CA MET A 1 78.47 41.50 -21.17
C MET A 1 77.91 42.25 -19.94
N LEU A 2 78.60 42.29 -18.80
CA LEU A 2 78.13 43.00 -17.58
C LEU A 2 78.21 44.54 -17.62
N ALA A 3 79.09 45.13 -18.44
CA ALA A 3 79.23 46.60 -18.53
C ALA A 3 78.10 47.29 -19.32
N SER A 4 77.58 46.63 -20.37
CA SER A 4 76.46 47.13 -21.18
C SER A 4 75.14 47.15 -20.38
N ALA A 5 74.93 46.14 -19.52
CA ALA A 5 73.78 46.06 -18.63
C ALA A 5 73.73 47.22 -17.62
N ARG A 6 74.89 47.70 -17.14
CA ARG A 6 74.99 48.77 -16.12
C ARG A 6 74.62 50.15 -16.69
N GLY A 7 74.98 50.42 -17.94
CA GLY A 7 74.61 51.65 -18.66
C GLY A 7 73.12 51.70 -19.05
N PHE A 8 72.55 50.56 -19.44
CA PHE A 8 71.12 50.43 -19.71
C PHE A 8 70.28 50.63 -18.44
N TRP A 9 70.74 50.07 -17.32
CA TRP A 9 70.08 50.17 -16.02
C TRP A 9 70.00 51.62 -15.49
N ALA A 10 71.09 52.40 -15.60
CA ALA A 10 71.11 53.80 -15.17
C ALA A 10 70.13 54.69 -15.97
N ARG A 11 69.92 54.39 -17.26
CA ARG A 11 69.06 55.17 -18.16
C ARG A 11 67.58 54.79 -18.05
N HIS A 12 67.26 53.53 -17.71
CA HIS A 12 65.88 53.02 -17.63
C HIS A 12 65.36 52.76 -16.20
N ARG A 13 66.13 53.04 -15.13
CA ARG A 13 65.76 52.78 -13.73
C ARG A 13 64.34 53.21 -13.32
N ARG A 14 63.88 54.37 -13.78
CA ARG A 14 62.53 54.89 -13.46
C ARG A 14 61.43 54.09 -14.17
N LYS A 15 61.66 53.68 -15.42
CA LYS A 15 60.70 52.89 -16.21
C LYS A 15 60.58 51.46 -15.66
N ILE A 16 61.71 50.87 -15.24
CA ILE A 16 61.76 49.52 -14.66
C ILE A 16 61.08 49.47 -13.29
N LEU A 17 61.28 50.49 -12.43
CA LEU A 17 60.59 50.57 -11.13
C LEU A 17 59.08 50.73 -11.28
N VAL A 18 58.63 51.55 -12.23
CA VAL A 18 57.19 51.72 -12.51
C VAL A 18 56.58 50.41 -13.02
N SER A 19 57.23 49.71 -13.96
CA SER A 19 56.73 48.42 -14.45
C SER A 19 56.69 47.35 -13.37
N LEU A 20 57.70 47.31 -12.48
CA LEU A 20 57.75 46.36 -11.37
C LEU A 20 56.66 46.68 -10.32
N GLY A 21 56.38 47.96 -10.07
CA GLY A 21 55.31 48.39 -9.17
C GLY A 21 53.92 48.03 -9.70
N VAL A 22 53.66 48.24 -11.00
CA VAL A 22 52.39 47.85 -11.65
C VAL A 22 52.22 46.33 -11.63
N ALA A 23 53.28 45.57 -11.93
CA ALA A 23 53.25 44.11 -11.87
C ALA A 23 53.01 43.59 -10.44
N GLY A 24 53.66 44.19 -9.44
CA GLY A 24 53.46 43.85 -8.02
C GLY A 24 52.06 44.19 -7.51
N ALA A 25 51.52 45.35 -7.88
CA ALA A 25 50.16 45.75 -7.54
C ALA A 25 49.11 44.86 -8.22
N GLY A 26 49.31 44.52 -9.50
CA GLY A 26 48.47 43.58 -10.24
C GLY A 26 48.49 42.17 -9.62
N TYR A 27 49.66 41.68 -9.20
CA TYR A 27 49.78 40.40 -8.50
C TYR A 27 49.12 40.42 -7.12
N ALA A 28 49.27 41.51 -6.36
CA ALA A 28 48.61 41.65 -5.07
C ALA A 28 47.08 41.71 -5.21
N ALA A 29 46.57 42.45 -6.18
CA ALA A 29 45.14 42.50 -6.49
C ALA A 29 44.61 41.14 -6.96
N TYR A 30 45.35 40.45 -7.85
CA TYR A 30 45.03 39.10 -8.29
C TYR A 30 44.98 38.12 -7.10
N ARG A 31 45.97 38.18 -6.20
CA ARG A 31 46.04 37.31 -5.02
C ARG A 31 44.92 37.55 -4.02
N LEU A 32 44.50 38.80 -3.81
CA LEU A 32 43.34 39.13 -2.96
C LEU A 32 42.03 38.67 -3.59
N TYR A 33 41.88 38.85 -4.90
CA TYR A 33 40.71 38.38 -5.64
C TYR A 33 40.61 36.85 -5.61
N ASP A 34 41.72 36.14 -5.84
CA ASP A 34 41.76 34.69 -5.82
C ASP A 34 41.47 34.13 -4.42
N ALA A 35 41.98 34.79 -3.36
CA ALA A 35 41.64 34.45 -1.98
C ALA A 35 40.13 34.64 -1.67
N HIS A 36 39.52 35.73 -2.14
CA HIS A 36 38.08 35.95 -2.01
C HIS A 36 37.25 34.93 -2.81
N ARG A 37 37.67 34.59 -4.02
CA ARG A 37 37.02 33.57 -4.85
C ARG A 37 37.10 32.19 -4.21
N ALA A 38 38.25 31.84 -3.64
CA ALA A 38 38.42 30.58 -2.91
C ALA A 38 37.52 30.52 -1.65
N GLN A 39 37.28 31.64 -0.98
CA GLN A 39 36.32 31.69 0.14
C GLN A 39 34.87 31.52 -0.31
N LEU A 40 34.45 32.19 -1.40
CA LEU A 40 33.10 32.05 -1.95
C LEU A 40 32.83 30.60 -2.37
N LEU A 41 33.76 29.98 -3.11
CA LEU A 41 33.64 28.59 -3.51
C LEU A 41 33.57 27.64 -2.32
N ARG A 42 34.31 27.91 -1.23
CA ARG A 42 34.20 27.12 0.01
C ARG A 42 32.85 27.27 0.68
N VAL A 43 32.29 28.49 0.72
CA VAL A 43 30.95 28.73 1.30
C VAL A 43 29.87 28.05 0.45
N GLU A 44 29.97 28.14 -0.87
CA GLU A 44 29.07 27.41 -1.79
C GLU A 44 29.18 25.90 -1.61
N GLN A 45 30.40 25.35 -1.47
CA GLN A 45 30.60 23.93 -1.18
C GLN A 45 30.05 23.50 0.18
N LEU A 46 30.18 24.33 1.21
CA LEU A 46 29.62 24.05 2.53
C LEU A 46 28.09 24.06 2.48
N ARG A 47 27.48 25.05 1.82
CA ARG A 47 26.03 25.09 1.61
C ARG A 47 25.53 23.88 0.82
N ALA A 48 26.21 23.52 -0.27
CA ALA A 48 25.84 22.34 -1.05
C ALA A 48 25.95 21.04 -0.22
N ARG A 49 26.92 20.95 0.70
CA ARG A 49 27.04 19.80 1.62
C ARG A 49 25.95 19.80 2.70
N GLU A 50 25.61 20.98 3.23
CA GLU A 50 24.54 21.13 4.21
C GLU A 50 23.18 20.79 3.59
N GLU A 51 22.92 21.26 2.37
CA GLU A 51 21.72 20.91 1.58
C GLU A 51 21.67 19.40 1.29
N GLN A 52 22.77 18.79 0.83
CA GLN A 52 22.84 17.35 0.63
C GLN A 52 22.60 16.56 1.92
N ALA A 53 23.19 16.99 3.03
CA ALA A 53 22.97 16.33 4.33
C ALA A 53 21.52 16.46 4.79
N ALA A 54 20.87 17.62 4.56
CA ALA A 54 19.47 17.81 4.87
C ALA A 54 18.56 16.92 4.00
N ASP A 55 18.82 16.85 2.69
CA ASP A 55 18.09 15.99 1.76
C ASP A 55 18.22 14.50 2.13
N ASP A 56 19.42 14.07 2.51
CA ASP A 56 19.66 12.68 2.90
C ASP A 56 18.98 12.34 4.23
N LEU A 57 18.92 13.26 5.19
CA LEU A 57 18.15 13.09 6.42
C LEU A 57 16.65 12.92 6.12
N VAL A 58 16.08 13.75 5.24
CA VAL A 58 14.67 13.64 4.84
C VAL A 58 14.38 12.31 4.14
N LYS A 59 15.26 11.87 3.23
CA LYS A 59 15.12 10.57 2.55
C LYS A 59 15.15 9.41 3.55
N ASN A 60 16.07 9.43 4.50
CA ASN A 60 16.17 8.39 5.52
C ASN A 60 14.91 8.35 6.38
N GLN A 61 14.41 9.51 6.83
CA GLN A 61 13.16 9.59 7.60
C GLN A 61 11.95 9.05 6.82
N LEU A 62 11.84 9.40 5.54
CA LEU A 62 10.78 8.89 4.67
C LEU A 62 10.88 7.37 4.52
N GLN A 63 12.09 6.83 4.31
CA GLN A 63 12.32 5.40 4.17
C GLN A 63 11.96 4.65 5.47
N GLU A 64 12.44 5.11 6.61
CA GLU A 64 12.13 4.52 7.92
C GLU A 64 10.62 4.51 8.19
N HIS A 65 9.92 5.61 7.87
CA HIS A 65 8.48 5.69 8.04
C HIS A 65 7.73 4.73 7.10
N PHE A 66 8.13 4.65 5.82
CA PHE A 66 7.54 3.73 4.86
C PHE A 66 7.75 2.27 5.27
N GLU A 67 8.98 1.92 5.70
CA GLU A 67 9.30 0.59 6.21
C GLU A 67 8.46 0.24 7.45
N LYS A 68 8.25 1.18 8.37
CA LYS A 68 7.37 0.99 9.53
C LYS A 68 5.93 0.74 9.11
N VAL A 69 5.38 1.54 8.20
CA VAL A 69 3.99 1.40 7.70
C VAL A 69 3.79 0.06 6.99
N GLN A 70 4.72 -0.29 6.10
CA GLN A 70 4.68 -1.57 5.40
C GLN A 70 4.80 -2.75 6.37
N SER A 71 5.72 -2.66 7.33
CA SER A 71 5.90 -3.68 8.37
C SER A 71 4.64 -3.89 9.22
N ILE A 72 3.98 -2.82 9.67
CA ILE A 72 2.71 -2.92 10.42
C ILE A 72 1.67 -3.64 9.56
N CYS A 73 1.57 -3.28 8.29
CA CYS A 73 0.63 -3.86 7.36
C CYS A 73 0.86 -5.36 7.16
N ASP A 74 2.11 -5.75 6.86
CA ASP A 74 2.51 -7.12 6.56
C ASP A 74 2.50 -8.03 7.81
N THR A 75 2.82 -7.49 8.99
CA THR A 75 2.97 -8.29 10.22
C THR A 75 1.71 -8.35 11.08
N THR A 76 0.87 -7.31 11.06
CA THR A 76 -0.28 -7.22 11.98
C THR A 76 -1.61 -7.13 11.25
N THR A 77 -1.80 -6.17 10.35
CA THR A 77 -3.11 -5.90 9.75
C THR A 77 -3.52 -7.00 8.79
N LEU A 78 -2.65 -7.37 7.86
CA LEU A 78 -2.95 -8.37 6.84
C LEU A 78 -3.16 -9.77 7.45
N PRO A 79 -2.27 -10.29 8.32
CA PRO A 79 -2.50 -11.60 8.94
C PRO A 79 -3.75 -11.66 9.79
N LEU A 80 -4.07 -10.59 10.52
CA LEU A 80 -5.29 -10.52 11.34
C LEU A 80 -6.55 -10.58 10.47
N ALA A 81 -6.62 -9.74 9.43
CA ALA A 81 -7.75 -9.72 8.52
C ALA A 81 -7.89 -11.05 7.76
N MET A 82 -6.77 -11.65 7.30
CA MET A 82 -6.76 -12.96 6.67
C MET A 82 -7.25 -14.06 7.62
N HIS A 83 -6.80 -14.04 8.88
CA HIS A 83 -7.21 -15.03 9.88
C HIS A 83 -8.71 -14.94 10.16
N GLN A 84 -9.21 -13.73 10.44
CA GLN A 84 -10.63 -13.48 10.67
C GLN A 84 -11.49 -13.91 9.47
N LEU A 85 -11.02 -13.60 8.25
CA LEU A 85 -11.68 -14.03 7.02
C LEU A 85 -11.75 -15.55 6.90
N CYS A 86 -10.63 -16.25 7.14
CA CYS A 86 -10.56 -17.71 7.09
C CYS A 86 -11.45 -18.37 8.14
N GLU A 87 -11.46 -17.84 9.36
CA GLU A 87 -12.32 -18.32 10.45
C GLU A 87 -13.80 -18.12 10.11
N ASN A 88 -14.16 -16.93 9.63
CA ASN A 88 -15.55 -16.63 9.26
C ASN A 88 -16.03 -17.50 8.09
N ILE A 89 -15.20 -17.70 7.04
CA ILE A 89 -15.52 -18.61 5.94
C ILE A 89 -15.66 -20.05 6.45
N THR A 90 -14.74 -20.51 7.30
CA THR A 90 -14.76 -21.87 7.85
C THR A 90 -15.98 -22.12 8.74
N SER A 91 -16.36 -21.14 9.55
CA SER A 91 -17.51 -21.20 10.46
C SER A 91 -18.83 -21.26 9.68
N GLN A 92 -18.98 -20.44 8.63
CA GLN A 92 -20.19 -20.41 7.82
C GLN A 92 -20.34 -21.62 6.89
N LEU A 93 -19.23 -22.10 6.34
CA LEU A 93 -19.17 -23.29 5.49
C LEU A 93 -18.69 -24.51 6.28
N ASP A 94 -19.25 -24.72 7.47
CA ASP A 94 -18.90 -25.85 8.32
C ASP A 94 -19.41 -27.18 7.74
N ILE A 95 -18.46 -28.02 7.36
CA ILE A 95 -18.68 -29.36 6.79
C ILE A 95 -18.63 -30.44 7.89
N SER A 96 -18.15 -30.09 9.10
CA SER A 96 -17.92 -31.02 10.21
C SER A 96 -19.21 -31.70 10.63
N LYS A 97 -20.30 -30.93 10.77
CA LYS A 97 -21.64 -31.45 11.11
C LYS A 97 -22.16 -32.46 10.09
N LEU A 98 -21.90 -32.23 8.80
CA LEU A 98 -22.34 -33.16 7.74
C LEU A 98 -21.51 -34.44 7.75
N THR A 99 -20.21 -34.31 7.97
CA THR A 99 -19.27 -35.43 8.07
C THR A 99 -19.56 -36.29 9.30
N ASP A 100 -19.90 -35.66 10.43
CA ASP A 100 -20.31 -36.34 11.66
C ASP A 100 -21.63 -37.09 11.48
N LYS A 101 -22.63 -36.49 10.80
CA LYS A 101 -23.88 -37.18 10.42
C LYS A 101 -23.61 -38.43 9.59
N LEU A 102 -22.71 -38.35 8.60
CA LEU A 102 -22.30 -39.51 7.78
C LEU A 102 -21.56 -40.57 8.61
N ARG A 103 -20.72 -40.14 9.56
CA ARG A 103 -19.96 -41.05 10.44
C ARG A 103 -20.88 -41.79 11.41
N GLN A 104 -21.83 -41.07 12.03
CA GLN A 104 -22.83 -41.64 12.95
C GLN A 104 -23.77 -42.60 12.22
N GLY A 105 -24.26 -42.24 11.03
CA GLY A 105 -25.11 -43.14 10.23
C GLY A 105 -24.41 -44.44 9.79
N LYS A 106 -23.07 -44.44 9.71
CA LYS A 106 -22.26 -45.64 9.47
C LYS A 106 -22.03 -46.47 10.75
N ALA A 107 -21.85 -45.82 11.90
CA ALA A 107 -21.51 -46.46 13.16
C ALA A 107 -22.73 -47.04 13.91
N GLU A 108 -23.86 -46.35 13.89
CA GLU A 108 -25.03 -46.70 14.72
C GLU A 108 -26.06 -47.60 14.02
N SER A 109 -25.83 -47.99 12.75
CA SER A 109 -26.83 -48.72 11.92
C SER A 109 -28.23 -48.09 11.88
N ARG A 110 -28.40 -46.84 12.34
CA ARG A 110 -29.50 -45.96 11.93
C ARG A 110 -29.27 -45.67 10.45
N ALA A 111 -29.84 -46.51 9.61
CA ALA A 111 -29.70 -46.44 8.17
C ALA A 111 -30.25 -45.10 7.68
N LEU A 112 -29.37 -44.11 7.53
CA LEU A 112 -29.61 -43.01 6.60
C LEU A 112 -30.04 -43.65 5.30
N THR A 113 -31.18 -43.23 4.78
CA THR A 113 -31.65 -43.77 3.51
C THR A 113 -30.58 -43.50 2.44
N PRO A 114 -30.44 -44.37 1.42
CA PRO A 114 -29.47 -44.15 0.35
C PRO A 114 -29.59 -42.77 -0.31
N LYS A 115 -30.81 -42.22 -0.33
CA LYS A 115 -31.12 -40.87 -0.79
C LYS A 115 -30.56 -39.79 0.14
N GLU A 116 -30.86 -39.83 1.44
CA GLU A 116 -30.32 -38.87 2.41
C GLU A 116 -28.79 -38.88 2.47
N LYS A 117 -28.18 -40.06 2.32
CA LYS A 117 -26.73 -40.19 2.24
C LYS A 117 -26.18 -39.48 1.00
N TYR A 118 -26.81 -39.66 -0.17
CA TYR A 118 -26.41 -38.99 -1.40
C TYR A 118 -26.57 -37.47 -1.29
N ASP A 119 -27.72 -37.00 -0.80
CA ASP A 119 -28.00 -35.57 -0.62
C ASP A 119 -26.98 -34.92 0.34
N THR A 120 -26.57 -35.64 1.39
CA THR A 120 -25.52 -35.17 2.32
C THR A 120 -24.16 -35.06 1.62
N TRP A 121 -23.79 -36.03 0.78
CA TRP A 121 -22.54 -35.96 0.00
C TRP A 121 -22.55 -34.83 -1.02
N GLU A 122 -23.70 -34.56 -1.64
CA GLU A 122 -23.89 -33.47 -2.57
C GLU A 122 -23.73 -32.10 -1.87
N GLU A 123 -24.31 -31.96 -0.67
CA GLU A 123 -24.14 -30.75 0.15
C GLU A 123 -22.67 -30.57 0.60
N ILE A 124 -21.97 -31.65 0.95
CA ILE A 124 -20.53 -31.62 1.24
C ILE A 124 -19.72 -31.17 0.03
N LYS A 125 -20.03 -31.70 -1.16
CA LYS A 125 -19.36 -31.33 -2.42
C LYS A 125 -19.46 -29.83 -2.65
N ILE A 126 -20.68 -29.29 -2.62
CA ILE A 126 -20.92 -27.85 -2.85
C ILE A 126 -20.21 -27.00 -1.79
N LYS A 127 -20.36 -27.33 -0.50
CA LYS A 127 -19.74 -26.55 0.58
C LYS A 127 -18.21 -26.60 0.55
N SER A 128 -17.62 -27.74 0.19
CA SER A 128 -16.16 -27.89 0.12
C SER A 128 -15.56 -27.04 -1.01
N PHE A 129 -16.14 -27.12 -2.21
CA PHE A 129 -15.71 -26.29 -3.33
C PHE A 129 -15.94 -24.81 -3.06
N THR A 130 -17.13 -24.44 -2.55
CA THR A 130 -17.43 -23.06 -2.15
C THR A 130 -16.38 -22.57 -1.16
N LYS A 131 -16.05 -23.35 -0.13
CA LYS A 131 -15.05 -22.97 0.88
C LYS A 131 -13.68 -22.73 0.25
N THR A 132 -13.18 -23.67 -0.55
CA THR A 132 -11.85 -23.56 -1.15
C THR A 132 -11.76 -22.40 -2.14
N VAL A 133 -12.73 -22.25 -3.04
CA VAL A 133 -12.76 -21.15 -4.02
C VAL A 133 -12.94 -19.81 -3.32
N SER A 134 -13.86 -19.74 -2.34
CA SER A 134 -14.05 -18.53 -1.54
C SER A 134 -12.79 -18.11 -0.81
N SER A 135 -12.10 -19.04 -0.14
CA SER A 135 -10.88 -18.75 0.59
C SER A 135 -9.77 -18.31 -0.36
N MET A 136 -9.59 -18.98 -1.50
CA MET A 136 -8.56 -18.62 -2.47
C MET A 136 -8.77 -17.19 -2.99
N TRP A 137 -9.98 -16.88 -3.48
CA TRP A 137 -10.30 -15.58 -4.04
C TRP A 137 -10.26 -14.45 -3.01
N ALA A 138 -10.82 -14.68 -1.82
CA ALA A 138 -10.86 -13.63 -0.80
C ALA A 138 -9.45 -13.31 -0.26
N MET A 139 -8.55 -14.30 -0.19
CA MET A 139 -7.16 -14.10 0.22
C MET A 139 -6.34 -13.37 -0.84
N THR A 140 -6.48 -13.74 -2.13
CA THR A 140 -5.80 -13.01 -3.21
C THR A 140 -6.28 -11.58 -3.27
N LEU A 141 -7.60 -11.36 -3.18
CA LEU A 141 -8.19 -10.03 -3.22
C LEU A 141 -7.76 -9.16 -2.04
N LEU A 142 -7.76 -9.71 -0.82
CA LEU A 142 -7.30 -8.99 0.38
C LEU A 142 -5.82 -8.61 0.25
N SER A 143 -4.98 -9.52 -0.27
CA SER A 143 -3.56 -9.22 -0.48
C SER A 143 -3.33 -8.11 -1.51
N LEU A 144 -4.11 -8.09 -2.61
CA LEU A 144 -4.07 -7.02 -3.62
C LEU A 144 -4.53 -5.70 -3.00
N TYR A 145 -5.63 -5.71 -2.25
CA TYR A 145 -6.16 -4.53 -1.58
C TYR A 145 -5.13 -3.88 -0.68
N THR A 146 -4.51 -4.67 0.19
CA THR A 146 -3.51 -4.20 1.14
C THR A 146 -2.30 -3.59 0.42
N ARG A 147 -1.84 -4.18 -0.68
CA ARG A 147 -0.76 -3.61 -1.51
C ARG A 147 -1.16 -2.28 -2.12
N VAL A 148 -2.38 -2.16 -2.64
CA VAL A 148 -2.91 -0.90 -3.19
C VAL A 148 -2.99 0.16 -2.09
N GLN A 149 -3.50 -0.19 -0.90
CA GLN A 149 -3.55 0.72 0.24
C GLN A 149 -2.17 1.24 0.63
N VAL A 150 -1.17 0.37 0.79
CA VAL A 150 0.20 0.77 1.14
C VAL A 150 0.83 1.63 0.03
N THR A 151 0.57 1.32 -1.24
CA THR A 151 1.11 2.08 -2.38
C THR A 151 0.53 3.49 -2.46
N ILE A 152 -0.79 3.62 -2.33
CA ILE A 152 -1.46 4.93 -2.31
C ILE A 152 -0.98 5.71 -1.09
N LEU A 153 -0.91 5.07 0.07
CA LEU A 153 -0.44 5.71 1.29
C LEU A 153 1.01 6.19 1.18
N GLY A 154 1.89 5.39 0.59
CA GLY A 154 3.28 5.77 0.32
C GLY A 154 3.40 7.00 -0.58
N ARG A 155 2.53 7.14 -1.59
CA ARG A 155 2.47 8.33 -2.44
C ARG A 155 2.07 9.58 -1.66
N HIS A 156 1.05 9.49 -0.80
CA HIS A 156 0.60 10.62 0.01
C HIS A 156 1.65 11.03 1.04
N LEU A 157 2.32 10.06 1.67
CA LEU A 157 3.49 10.31 2.53
C LEU A 157 4.59 11.06 1.77
N TYR A 158 4.97 10.60 0.58
CA TYR A 158 5.98 11.28 -0.23
C TYR A 158 5.60 12.73 -0.55
N LEU A 159 4.33 12.98 -0.89
CA LEU A 159 3.84 14.33 -1.18
C LEU A 159 3.85 15.23 0.07
N ASP A 160 3.47 14.71 1.23
CA ASP A 160 3.51 15.44 2.50
C ASP A 160 4.97 15.81 2.87
N PHE A 161 5.92 14.88 2.71
CA PHE A 161 7.35 15.17 2.91
C PHE A 161 7.89 16.17 1.88
N ALA A 162 7.53 16.04 0.60
CA ALA A 162 7.98 16.97 -0.44
C ALA A 162 7.48 18.39 -0.20
N ARG A 163 6.25 18.56 0.30
CA ARG A 163 5.71 19.87 0.72
C ARG A 163 6.48 20.45 1.89
N ALA A 164 6.79 19.63 2.90
CA ALA A 164 7.58 20.06 4.05
C ALA A 164 9.00 20.52 3.67
N THR A 165 9.64 19.86 2.68
CA THR A 165 10.98 20.23 2.21
C THR A 165 11.00 21.48 1.32
N HIS A 166 10.00 21.66 0.44
CA HIS A 166 9.95 22.79 -0.50
C HIS A 166 9.26 24.04 0.06
N GLY A 167 8.40 23.88 1.06
CA GLY A 167 7.66 24.94 1.72
C GLY A 167 8.25 25.29 3.07
N ALA A 168 9.43 25.93 3.08
CA ALA A 168 9.89 26.58 4.30
C ALA A 168 8.89 27.68 4.68
N GLN A 169 8.10 27.42 5.72
CA GLN A 169 7.38 28.41 6.51
C GLN A 169 6.23 29.09 5.79
N LEU A 170 5.03 28.47 5.84
CA LEU A 170 3.72 29.10 6.07
C LEU A 170 2.64 28.00 5.97
N GLN A 171 2.14 27.58 7.15
CA GLN A 171 0.80 27.00 7.35
C GLN A 171 0.55 25.55 6.88
N GLU A 172 0.91 24.52 7.67
CA GLU A 172 0.47 23.14 7.33
C GLU A 172 0.51 22.08 8.47
N GLU A 173 0.32 22.45 9.75
CA GLU A 173 0.05 21.44 10.80
C GLU A 173 -1.38 20.85 10.73
N SER A 174 -2.25 21.36 9.85
CA SER A 174 -3.64 20.91 9.73
C SER A 174 -3.93 19.96 8.56
N ASP A 175 -2.98 19.77 7.64
CA ASP A 175 -3.19 19.07 6.36
C ASP A 175 -2.23 17.90 6.14
N THR A 176 -1.51 17.42 7.17
CA THR A 176 -0.74 16.15 7.14
C THR A 176 -1.61 15.01 7.65
N PHE A 177 -1.58 13.84 6.99
CA PHE A 177 -2.41 12.70 7.40
C PHE A 177 -1.81 12.07 8.67
N SER A 178 -2.58 11.99 9.76
CA SER A 178 -2.01 11.60 11.06
C SER A 178 -1.65 10.11 11.13
N GLU A 179 -0.79 9.71 12.08
CA GLU A 179 -0.49 8.28 12.33
C GLU A 179 -1.77 7.48 12.66
N ASN A 180 -2.76 8.14 13.27
CA ASN A 180 -4.08 7.57 13.53
C ASN A 180 -4.93 7.46 12.24
N GLY A 181 -4.83 8.43 11.34
CA GLY A 181 -5.39 8.37 9.99
C GLY A 181 -4.82 7.20 9.18
N HIS A 182 -3.49 7.03 9.18
CA HIS A 182 -2.81 5.90 8.55
C HIS A 182 -3.36 4.55 9.03
N LYS A 183 -3.45 4.40 10.35
CA LYS A 183 -4.01 3.18 10.96
C LYS A 183 -5.47 2.97 10.56
N SER A 184 -6.27 4.03 10.55
CA SER A 184 -7.68 3.98 10.17
C SER A 184 -7.89 3.52 8.73
N PHE A 185 -7.06 4.02 7.80
CA PHE A 185 -7.09 3.57 6.41
C PHE A 185 -6.75 2.08 6.28
N LEU A 186 -5.68 1.62 6.93
CA LEU A 186 -5.30 0.20 6.91
C LEU A 186 -6.37 -0.69 7.54
N THR A 187 -7.04 -0.25 8.61
CA THR A 187 -8.15 -1.01 9.23
C THR A 187 -9.39 -1.14 8.34
N THR A 188 -9.49 -0.38 7.25
CA THR A 188 -10.58 -0.55 6.28
C THR A 188 -10.55 -1.93 5.62
N ALA A 189 -9.40 -2.62 5.62
CA ALA A 189 -9.28 -4.01 5.16
C ALA A 189 -10.14 -5.01 5.95
N ASP A 190 -10.58 -4.65 7.16
CA ASP A 190 -11.48 -5.46 7.99
C ASP A 190 -12.95 -5.41 7.52
N TYR A 191 -13.27 -4.56 6.54
CA TYR A 191 -14.63 -4.43 6.01
C TYR A 191 -15.16 -5.72 5.38
N LEU A 192 -14.32 -6.42 4.61
CA LEU A 192 -14.68 -7.68 3.97
C LEU A 192 -14.97 -8.79 5.01
N PRO A 193 -14.05 -9.07 5.98
CA PRO A 193 -14.29 -10.04 7.05
C PRO A 193 -15.52 -9.77 7.92
N THR A 194 -15.82 -8.51 8.24
CA THR A 194 -16.79 -8.16 9.28
C THR A 194 -18.16 -7.75 8.73
N GLY A 195 -18.21 -7.01 7.62
CA GLY A 195 -19.44 -6.39 7.13
C GLY A 195 -20.14 -7.13 5.99
N LYS A 196 -19.38 -7.79 5.10
CA LYS A 196 -19.91 -8.29 3.81
C LYS A 196 -19.68 -9.77 3.54
N ILE A 197 -19.02 -10.48 4.44
CA ILE A 197 -18.70 -11.91 4.29
C ILE A 197 -19.93 -12.80 4.02
N ASN A 198 -21.09 -12.50 4.63
CA ASN A 198 -22.30 -13.30 4.43
C ASN A 198 -22.84 -13.18 2.99
N ALA A 199 -22.89 -11.96 2.46
CA ALA A 199 -23.36 -11.71 1.09
C ALA A 199 -22.39 -12.30 0.07
N TYR A 200 -21.09 -12.16 0.33
CA TYR A 200 -20.03 -12.79 -0.46
C TYR A 200 -20.17 -14.31 -0.51
N ILE A 201 -20.27 -14.97 0.65
CA ILE A 201 -20.41 -16.44 0.72
C ILE A 201 -21.70 -16.90 0.05
N MET A 202 -22.81 -16.16 0.22
CA MET A 202 -24.07 -16.49 -0.42
C MET A 202 -23.95 -16.49 -1.96
N HIS A 203 -23.34 -15.46 -2.54
CA HIS A 203 -23.16 -15.36 -4.00
C HIS A 203 -22.17 -16.40 -4.52
N MET A 204 -21.06 -16.65 -3.81
CA MET A 204 -20.11 -17.70 -4.19
C MET A 204 -20.73 -19.09 -4.10
N GLN A 205 -21.55 -19.35 -3.08
CA GLN A 205 -22.27 -20.62 -2.94
C GLN A 205 -23.28 -20.82 -4.06
N HIS A 206 -23.98 -19.75 -4.48
CA HIS A 206 -24.87 -19.81 -5.64
C HIS A 206 -24.11 -20.18 -6.92
N ALA A 207 -23.00 -19.49 -7.20
CA ALA A 207 -22.15 -19.79 -8.35
C ALA A 207 -21.60 -21.23 -8.33
N ALA A 208 -21.10 -21.69 -7.17
CA ALA A 208 -20.62 -23.05 -6.99
C ALA A 208 -21.73 -24.09 -7.18
N THR A 209 -22.95 -23.81 -6.72
CA THR A 209 -24.10 -24.71 -6.88
C THR A 209 -24.46 -24.86 -8.36
N GLU A 210 -24.52 -23.77 -9.12
CA GLU A 210 -24.84 -23.83 -10.55
C GLU A 210 -23.80 -24.64 -11.34
N VAL A 211 -22.50 -24.41 -11.12
CA VAL A 211 -21.44 -25.13 -11.85
C VAL A 211 -21.35 -26.60 -11.42
N LEU A 212 -21.57 -26.91 -10.13
CA LEU A 212 -21.41 -28.28 -9.62
C LEU A 212 -22.64 -29.17 -9.82
N LYS A 213 -23.82 -28.61 -10.14
CA LYS A 213 -25.03 -29.39 -10.50
C LYS A 213 -24.78 -30.31 -11.69
N GLU A 214 -23.95 -29.88 -12.63
CA GLU A 214 -23.65 -30.64 -13.85
C GLU A 214 -22.66 -31.79 -13.59
N LYS A 215 -21.98 -31.83 -12.43
CA LYS A 215 -20.92 -32.81 -12.13
C LYS A 215 -21.38 -33.85 -11.12
N GLN A 216 -21.28 -35.14 -11.47
CA GLN A 216 -21.68 -36.21 -10.55
C GLN A 216 -20.58 -36.54 -9.53
N LEU A 217 -21.01 -36.99 -8.34
CA LEU A 217 -20.11 -37.45 -7.26
C LEU A 217 -19.22 -38.64 -7.64
N LYS A 218 -19.58 -39.41 -8.68
CA LYS A 218 -18.86 -40.63 -9.09
C LYS A 218 -17.84 -40.37 -10.19
N ASP A 219 -17.87 -39.19 -10.79
CA ASP A 219 -16.99 -38.86 -11.90
C ASP A 219 -15.58 -38.60 -11.35
N LEU A 220 -14.59 -39.28 -11.93
CA LEU A 220 -13.18 -39.03 -11.61
C LEU A 220 -12.78 -37.70 -12.23
N MET A 221 -12.47 -36.73 -11.39
CA MET A 221 -12.04 -35.41 -11.85
C MET A 221 -10.52 -35.37 -12.00
N SER A 222 -10.03 -35.03 -13.19
CA SER A 222 -8.61 -34.76 -13.41
C SER A 222 -8.20 -33.41 -12.80
N THR A 223 -6.90 -33.18 -12.58
CA THR A 223 -6.41 -31.91 -12.02
C THR A 223 -6.78 -30.70 -12.90
N ASP A 224 -6.75 -30.88 -14.22
CA ASP A 224 -7.14 -29.85 -15.20
C ASP A 224 -8.64 -29.52 -15.10
N GLU A 225 -9.47 -30.55 -14.98
CA GLU A 225 -10.91 -30.38 -14.79
C GLU A 225 -11.24 -29.70 -13.46
N VAL A 226 -10.50 -29.96 -12.38
CA VAL A 226 -10.64 -29.24 -11.11
C VAL A 226 -10.35 -27.75 -11.32
N LEU A 227 -9.23 -27.42 -11.95
CA LEU A 227 -8.85 -26.04 -12.23
C LEU A 227 -9.91 -25.35 -13.09
N GLN A 228 -10.36 -25.99 -14.16
CA GLN A 228 -11.41 -25.46 -15.03
C GLN A 228 -12.72 -25.22 -14.26
N THR A 229 -13.08 -26.13 -13.35
CA THR A 229 -14.27 -25.96 -12.49
C THR A 229 -14.12 -24.73 -11.59
N VAL A 230 -12.95 -24.56 -10.97
CA VAL A 230 -12.68 -23.38 -10.12
C VAL A 230 -12.78 -22.09 -10.94
N LEU A 231 -12.20 -22.07 -12.15
CA LEU A 231 -12.27 -20.92 -13.04
C LEU A 231 -13.71 -20.61 -13.47
N GLN A 232 -14.52 -21.63 -13.79
CA GLN A 232 -15.94 -21.47 -14.11
C GLN A 232 -16.76 -20.92 -12.95
N ILE A 233 -16.50 -21.38 -11.72
CA ILE A 233 -17.15 -20.85 -10.52
C ILE A 233 -16.81 -19.37 -10.34
N LEU A 234 -15.54 -19.01 -10.51
CA LEU A 234 -15.10 -17.62 -10.40
C LEU A 234 -15.69 -16.74 -11.51
N ASP A 235 -15.71 -17.21 -12.75
CA ASP A 235 -16.30 -16.48 -13.87
C ASP A 235 -17.79 -16.23 -13.64
N LEU A 236 -18.54 -17.26 -13.24
CA LEU A 236 -19.95 -17.12 -12.90
C LEU A 236 -20.17 -16.17 -11.71
N PHE A 237 -19.32 -16.25 -10.67
CA PHE A 237 -19.36 -15.32 -9.54
C PHE A 237 -19.12 -13.87 -9.99
N MET A 238 -18.13 -13.64 -10.86
CA MET A 238 -17.84 -12.30 -11.40
C MET A 238 -18.99 -11.78 -12.26
N ASN A 239 -19.65 -12.63 -13.05
CA ASN A 239 -20.83 -12.27 -13.85
C ASN A 239 -22.05 -11.95 -12.99
N LEU A 240 -22.22 -12.60 -11.83
CA LEU A 240 -23.24 -12.25 -10.84
C LEU A 240 -22.96 -10.89 -10.16
N CYS A 241 -21.71 -10.41 -10.24
CA CYS A 241 -21.28 -9.13 -9.73
C CYS A 241 -21.30 -8.06 -10.85
N GLU A 242 -22.49 -7.63 -11.29
CA GLU A 242 -22.65 -6.55 -12.28
C GLU A 242 -21.89 -5.25 -11.88
N ASP A 243 -21.35 -4.52 -12.86
CA ASP A 243 -20.70 -3.20 -12.74
C ASP A 243 -19.64 -3.04 -11.62
N ASN A 244 -18.63 -3.91 -11.58
CA ASN A 244 -17.56 -3.86 -10.56
C ASN A 244 -18.08 -3.94 -9.11
N SER A 245 -19.25 -4.54 -8.89
CA SER A 245 -19.83 -4.72 -7.56
C SER A 245 -18.98 -5.61 -6.64
N TRP A 246 -18.02 -6.35 -7.17
CA TRP A 246 -17.02 -7.05 -6.36
C TRP A 246 -16.17 -6.08 -5.51
N ILE A 247 -15.93 -4.85 -6.00
CA ILE A 247 -15.21 -3.80 -5.26
C ILE A 247 -16.00 -3.40 -4.01
N LYS A 248 -17.35 -3.47 -4.05
CA LYS A 248 -18.23 -3.17 -2.90
C LYS A 248 -18.09 -4.18 -1.76
N TYR A 249 -17.50 -5.35 -2.00
CA TYR A 249 -17.16 -6.28 -0.92
C TYR A 249 -15.90 -5.85 -0.17
N LEU A 250 -15.01 -5.10 -0.84
CA LEU A 250 -13.67 -4.78 -0.36
C LEU A 250 -13.56 -3.35 0.19
N VAL A 251 -14.22 -2.39 -0.48
CA VAL A 251 -14.22 -0.98 -0.09
C VAL A 251 -15.63 -0.58 0.35
N PRO A 252 -15.81 -0.08 1.59
CA PRO A 252 -17.10 0.42 2.06
C PRO A 252 -17.58 1.58 1.20
N ASP A 253 -18.86 1.62 0.83
CA ASP A 253 -19.47 2.69 0.03
C ASP A 253 -19.48 4.05 0.77
N ASP A 254 -19.64 4.03 2.11
CA ASP A 254 -19.64 5.20 2.99
C ASP A 254 -18.54 5.11 4.04
N ALA A 255 -17.57 6.03 3.96
CA ALA A 255 -16.51 6.23 4.97
C ALA A 255 -17.07 6.49 6.38
N SER A 256 -18.28 7.04 6.44
CA SER A 256 -18.94 7.57 7.63
C SER A 256 -19.28 6.50 8.68
N VAL A 257 -19.60 5.27 8.27
CA VAL A 257 -20.01 4.20 9.19
C VAL A 257 -18.82 3.63 9.97
N GLN A 258 -17.67 3.44 9.32
CA GLN A 258 -16.45 2.96 9.96
C GLN A 258 -15.85 4.06 10.87
N ALA A 259 -15.90 5.32 10.42
CA ALA A 259 -15.46 6.46 11.21
C ALA A 259 -16.36 6.68 12.44
N GLN A 260 -17.69 6.51 12.33
CA GLN A 260 -18.59 6.60 13.49
C GLN A 260 -18.38 5.48 14.51
N LEU A 261 -18.13 4.24 14.05
CA LEU A 261 -17.83 3.12 14.96
C LEU A 261 -16.53 3.33 15.75
N MET A 262 -15.54 4.00 15.15
CA MET A 262 -14.25 4.30 15.78
C MET A 262 -14.27 5.59 16.60
N ALA A 263 -15.00 6.62 16.18
CA ALA A 263 -15.16 7.90 16.91
C ALA A 263 -15.86 7.72 18.27
N VAL A 264 -16.73 6.71 18.40
CA VAL A 264 -17.36 6.33 19.68
C VAL A 264 -16.33 5.76 20.68
N SER A 265 -15.18 5.26 20.20
CA SER A 265 -14.13 4.69 21.06
C SER A 265 -13.07 5.70 21.52
N THR A 266 -12.99 6.88 20.92
CA THR A 266 -12.01 7.92 21.26
C THR A 266 -12.71 9.19 21.76
N SER A 267 -13.32 9.11 22.93
CA SER A 267 -13.84 10.29 23.63
C SER A 267 -12.68 11.14 24.18
N GLY A 268 -12.15 12.07 23.37
CA GLY A 268 -11.26 13.12 23.91
C GLY A 268 -10.26 13.81 22.99
N PHE A 269 -10.45 13.88 21.66
CA PHE A 269 -9.48 14.54 20.78
C PHE A 269 -10.11 15.64 19.89
N ASP A 270 -9.28 16.62 19.54
CA ASP A 270 -9.64 17.89 18.88
C ASP A 270 -10.38 17.68 17.53
N ASP A 271 -11.64 18.10 17.48
CA ASP A 271 -12.65 17.82 16.42
C ASP A 271 -12.18 18.22 15.01
N SER A 272 -11.34 19.25 14.91
CA SER A 272 -10.90 19.79 13.61
C SER A 272 -9.90 18.88 12.88
N SER A 273 -8.97 18.28 13.61
CA SER A 273 -7.96 17.35 13.08
C SER A 273 -8.60 16.05 12.57
N LEU A 274 -9.57 15.53 13.32
CA LEU A 274 -10.31 14.31 12.99
C LEU A 274 -11.15 14.47 11.72
N LEU A 275 -11.75 15.65 11.51
CA LEU A 275 -12.51 15.96 10.30
C LEU A 275 -11.61 16.02 9.05
N ASN A 276 -10.38 16.54 9.17
CA ASN A 276 -9.42 16.55 8.07
C ASN A 276 -8.92 15.15 7.73
N ASP A 277 -8.60 14.34 8.76
CA ASP A 277 -8.25 12.93 8.57
C ASP A 277 -9.40 12.13 7.95
N PHE A 278 -10.65 12.42 8.32
CA PHE A 278 -11.83 11.80 7.73
C PHE A 278 -11.97 12.12 6.24
N ARG A 279 -11.85 13.41 5.87
CA ARG A 279 -11.94 13.84 4.47
C ARG A 279 -10.81 13.24 3.62
N LYS A 280 -9.60 13.14 4.17
CA LYS A 280 -8.47 12.46 3.53
C LYS A 280 -8.72 10.96 3.38
N LEU A 281 -9.25 10.31 4.40
CA LEU A 281 -9.61 8.89 4.36
C LEU A 281 -10.63 8.61 3.25
N GLU A 282 -11.66 9.45 3.12
CA GLU A 282 -12.65 9.36 2.06
C GLU A 282 -12.02 9.53 0.67
N GLN A 283 -11.12 10.49 0.51
CA GLN A 283 -10.34 10.68 -0.71
C GLN A 283 -9.49 9.44 -1.05
N LEU A 284 -8.77 8.88 -0.08
CA LEU A 284 -7.93 7.70 -0.25
C LEU A 284 -8.75 6.47 -0.66
N MET A 285 -9.93 6.29 -0.07
CA MET A 285 -10.84 5.21 -0.44
C MET A 285 -11.41 5.40 -1.84
N ALA A 286 -11.77 6.64 -2.23
CA ALA A 286 -12.22 6.93 -3.58
C ALA A 286 -11.11 6.67 -4.62
N GLU A 287 -9.87 7.09 -4.35
CA GLU A 287 -8.70 6.78 -5.17
C GLU A 287 -8.47 5.26 -5.27
N THR A 288 -8.62 4.53 -4.16
CA THR A 288 -8.51 3.07 -4.13
C THR A 288 -9.55 2.40 -5.02
N ARG A 289 -10.82 2.84 -4.98
CA ARG A 289 -11.87 2.31 -5.88
C ARG A 289 -11.53 2.56 -7.34
N VAL A 290 -11.05 3.76 -7.68
CA VAL A 290 -10.65 4.09 -9.05
C VAL A 290 -9.48 3.23 -9.52
N VAL A 291 -8.48 3.00 -8.66
CA VAL A 291 -7.33 2.15 -8.99
C VAL A 291 -7.77 0.70 -9.19
N LEU A 292 -8.62 0.17 -8.31
CA LEU A 292 -9.13 -1.21 -8.43
C LEU A 292 -10.06 -1.41 -9.63
N ALA A 293 -10.80 -0.37 -10.05
CA ALA A 293 -11.69 -0.41 -11.20
C ALA A 293 -10.96 -0.30 -12.56
N ARG A 294 -9.64 0.00 -12.58
CA ARG A 294 -8.86 0.03 -13.82
C ARG A 294 -8.56 -1.38 -14.29
N GLU A 295 -8.84 -1.65 -15.56
CA GLU A 295 -8.66 -2.95 -16.23
C GLU A 295 -7.22 -3.50 -16.11
N ASP A 296 -6.22 -2.62 -15.99
CA ASP A 296 -4.80 -2.99 -15.88
C ASP A 296 -4.45 -3.83 -14.64
N ASN A 297 -5.24 -3.74 -13.56
CA ASN A 297 -5.00 -4.47 -12.31
C ASN A 297 -5.57 -5.90 -12.30
N PHE A 298 -6.33 -6.31 -13.32
CA PHE A 298 -6.80 -7.69 -13.47
C PHE A 298 -5.69 -8.66 -13.93
N LEU A 299 -4.54 -8.14 -14.37
CA LEU A 299 -3.40 -8.90 -14.87
C LEU A 299 -2.32 -9.22 -13.80
N VAL A 300 -2.49 -8.74 -12.56
CA VAL A 300 -1.54 -8.93 -11.43
C VAL A 300 -2.14 -9.88 -10.40
#